data_AF-A0A452CKU2-F1
#
_entry.id   AF-A0A452CKU2-F1
#
_cell.length_a   1.000
_cell.length_b   1.000
_cell.length_c   1.000
_cell.angle_alpha   90.00
_cell.angle_beta   90.00
_cell.angle_gamma   90.00
#
_symmetry.space_group_name_H-M   'P 1'
#
loop_
_entity.id
_entity.type
_entity.pdbx_description
1 polymer ?
#
loop_
_entity_poly.entity_id
_entity_poly.type
_entity_poly.pdbx_seq_one_letter_code
_entity_poly.pdbx_strand_id
1 'polypeptide(L)'
;MTIQRLKGNPHAAHEAKSLKQEKVPVSKPYKVPLNGQVYELLTVFMDWISDHHLSKLKHEESGMDGEKALPTFASQRNDIQQKCVKLLPVMTEQLQWMPFVNAKLHEPFVKFIYWSLRQLDAGTQHSTMTSTLRRLGEDIFKGVVTKGLQDNSFEHSVESKPKTAAFFKSSSLPLRFLSTLIVLKTVTQADLLAQAFDSLCLDLKADEGKNLFLECQAVPVVLSHLKVSSKGLLSSAIDSLLQMTVESRFLQPFLEVCSCSLFFRTCSVLLRGPKLDLHILEKLSIILQKLSKIKSNKKLFELFTVHLMLQEIQRTTHPEHAFLCINLNSTLFNLGLTKCNSLAASANP
;
A
#
# COMPACT_ATOMS: atom_id res chain seq x y z
N MET A 1 -40.76 -97.43 -28.30
CA MET A 1 -41.47 -97.32 -27.00
C MET A 1 -40.99 -96.07 -26.30
N THR A 2 -41.92 -95.12 -26.05
CA THR A 2 -42.01 -94.14 -24.93
C THR A 2 -40.72 -93.58 -24.28
N ILE A 3 -40.51 -92.28 -23.98
CA ILE A 3 -41.37 -91.09 -23.83
C ILE A 3 -40.51 -89.80 -23.69
N GLN A 4 -41.10 -88.66 -24.09
CA GLN A 4 -40.94 -87.24 -23.66
C GLN A 4 -39.80 -86.27 -24.12
N ARG A 5 -40.32 -85.12 -24.60
CA ARG A 5 -39.76 -83.78 -24.90
C ARG A 5 -39.23 -83.08 -23.61
N LEU A 6 -38.44 -82.00 -23.55
CA LEU A 6 -38.46 -80.70 -24.27
C LEU A 6 -37.16 -79.89 -23.95
N LYS A 7 -36.49 -79.37 -24.99
CA LYS A 7 -36.03 -77.97 -25.24
C LYS A 7 -35.29 -77.13 -24.16
N GLY A 8 -34.09 -76.64 -24.53
CA GLY A 8 -33.49 -75.38 -24.02
C GLY A 8 -31.95 -75.32 -24.12
N ASN A 9 -31.41 -74.47 -24.98
CA ASN A 9 -29.97 -74.19 -25.23
C ASN A 9 -29.72 -72.67 -24.95
N PRO A 10 -28.52 -72.07 -25.06
CA PRO A 10 -27.12 -72.43 -24.72
C PRO A 10 -26.42 -71.32 -23.87
N HIS A 11 -25.23 -71.58 -23.30
CA HIS A 11 -23.93 -70.89 -23.53
C HIS A 11 -23.33 -70.54 -22.16
N ALA A 12 -22.02 -70.44 -21.91
CA ALA A 12 -20.82 -71.04 -22.50
C ALA A 12 -19.70 -70.87 -21.43
N ALA A 13 -18.82 -71.87 -21.38
CA ALA A 13 -17.46 -71.96 -20.83
C ALA A 13 -16.91 -70.85 -19.90
N HIS A 14 -16.59 -71.24 -18.65
CA HIS A 14 -15.54 -70.65 -17.83
C HIS A 14 -14.37 -71.64 -17.74
N GLU A 15 -13.21 -71.28 -18.28
CA GLU A 15 -11.92 -71.90 -17.94
C GLU A 15 -11.09 -70.90 -17.13
N ALA A 16 -10.61 -71.37 -15.98
CA ALA A 16 -9.79 -70.63 -15.03
C ALA A 16 -8.30 -70.91 -15.27
N LYS A 17 -7.46 -69.86 -15.35
CA LYS A 17 -6.04 -69.91 -15.00
C LYS A 17 -5.60 -68.61 -14.33
N SER A 18 -4.87 -68.78 -13.22
CA SER A 18 -4.41 -67.77 -12.27
C SER A 18 -3.22 -66.94 -12.78
N LEU A 19 -3.17 -65.66 -12.40
CA LEU A 19 -1.93 -64.89 -12.27
C LEU A 19 -1.99 -64.02 -11.01
N LYS A 20 -0.99 -64.20 -10.14
CA LYS A 20 -0.74 -63.44 -8.92
C LYS A 20 -0.54 -61.96 -9.26
N GLN A 21 -1.33 -61.06 -8.67
CA GLN A 21 -1.00 -59.64 -8.56
C GLN A 21 -0.51 -59.34 -7.15
N GLU A 22 0.78 -59.07 -7.04
CA GLU A 22 1.40 -58.44 -5.88
C GLU A 22 0.89 -56.99 -5.81
N LYS A 23 0.07 -56.69 -4.79
CA LYS A 23 -0.44 -55.34 -4.54
C LYS A 23 0.69 -54.48 -3.98
N VAL A 24 1.29 -53.67 -4.85
CA VAL A 24 2.12 -52.51 -4.48
C VAL A 24 1.28 -51.62 -3.55
N PRO A 25 1.82 -51.15 -2.39
CA PRO A 25 1.09 -50.19 -1.57
C PRO A 25 1.00 -48.88 -2.35
N VAL A 26 -0.21 -48.51 -2.76
CA VAL A 26 -0.49 -47.16 -3.25
C VAL A 26 -0.16 -46.20 -2.11
N SER A 27 0.98 -45.53 -2.21
CA SER A 27 1.33 -44.40 -1.35
C SER A 27 0.31 -43.31 -1.60
N LYS A 28 -0.72 -43.25 -0.74
CA LYS A 28 -1.65 -42.12 -0.72
C LYS A 28 -0.84 -40.84 -0.58
N PRO A 29 -1.06 -39.80 -1.40
CA PRO A 29 -0.46 -38.51 -1.12
C PRO A 29 -0.97 -38.08 0.25
N TYR A 30 -0.07 -37.81 1.19
CA TYR A 30 -0.39 -37.15 2.45
C TYR A 30 -0.91 -35.74 2.12
N LYS A 31 -2.18 -35.64 1.73
CA LYS A 31 -2.92 -34.39 1.85
C LYS A 31 -3.17 -34.24 3.35
N VAL A 32 -2.26 -33.53 4.02
CA VAL A 32 -2.53 -33.00 5.36
C VAL A 32 -3.91 -32.34 5.28
N PRO A 33 -4.91 -32.76 6.09
CA PRO A 33 -6.17 -32.06 6.14
C PRO A 33 -5.87 -30.67 6.67
N LEU A 34 -5.79 -29.69 5.76
CA LEU A 34 -5.70 -28.29 6.14
C LEU A 34 -7.00 -27.99 6.88
N ASN A 35 -6.93 -27.86 8.19
CA ASN A 35 -8.08 -27.52 9.00
C ASN A 35 -8.50 -26.09 8.62
N GLY A 36 -9.51 -25.97 7.74
CA GLY A 36 -9.99 -24.69 7.23
C GLY A 36 -10.35 -23.71 8.35
N GLN A 37 -10.83 -24.22 9.48
CA GLN A 37 -11.18 -23.43 10.66
C GLN A 37 -9.96 -22.73 11.29
N VAL A 38 -8.76 -23.31 11.18
CA VAL A 38 -7.53 -22.66 11.67
C VAL A 38 -7.22 -21.41 10.84
N TYR A 39 -7.42 -21.47 9.52
CA TYR A 39 -7.20 -20.31 8.65
C TYR A 39 -8.26 -19.23 8.81
N GLU A 40 -9.51 -19.62 9.07
CA GLU A 40 -10.57 -18.69 9.44
C GLU A 40 -10.24 -17.99 10.77
N LEU A 41 -9.81 -18.74 11.79
CA LEU A 41 -9.39 -18.17 13.07
C LEU A 41 -8.17 -17.23 12.91
N LEU A 42 -7.18 -17.62 12.11
CA LEU A 42 -6.02 -16.77 11.79
C LEU A 42 -6.42 -15.49 11.07
N THR A 43 -7.39 -15.56 10.16
CA THR A 43 -7.94 -14.38 9.47
C THR A 43 -8.52 -13.40 10.49
N VAL A 44 -9.40 -13.90 11.38
CA VAL A 44 -10.01 -13.07 12.43
C VAL A 44 -8.95 -12.42 13.33
N PHE A 45 -7.93 -13.18 13.74
CA PHE A 45 -6.85 -12.62 14.56
C PHE A 45 -6.01 -11.58 13.82
N MET A 46 -5.67 -11.81 12.55
CA MET A 46 -4.89 -10.86 11.76
C MET A 46 -5.66 -9.55 11.54
N ASP A 47 -6.96 -9.62 11.24
CA ASP A 47 -7.80 -8.44 11.10
C ASP A 47 -7.93 -7.69 12.43
N TRP A 48 -8.23 -8.40 13.52
CA TRP A 48 -8.34 -7.80 14.84
C TRP A 48 -7.05 -7.09 15.28
N ILE A 49 -5.90 -7.75 15.12
CA ILE A 49 -4.60 -7.18 15.48
C ILE A 49 -4.27 -5.99 14.57
N SER A 50 -4.54 -6.10 13.27
CA SER A 50 -4.32 -5.01 12.32
C SER A 50 -5.13 -3.79 12.69
N ASP A 51 -6.44 -3.94 12.89
CA ASP A 51 -7.39 -2.84 13.01
C ASP A 51 -7.37 -2.20 14.40
N HIS A 52 -7.09 -2.97 15.46
CA HIS A 52 -7.16 -2.45 16.83
C HIS A 52 -5.82 -2.21 17.50
N HIS A 53 -4.72 -2.77 16.97
CA HIS A 53 -3.40 -2.64 17.57
C HIS A 53 -2.39 -2.00 16.62
N LEU A 54 -2.19 -2.55 15.42
CA LEU A 54 -1.14 -2.08 14.51
C LEU A 54 -1.51 -0.81 13.73
N SER A 55 -2.80 -0.55 13.49
CA SER A 55 -3.28 0.67 12.80
C SER A 55 -3.16 1.94 13.66
N LYS A 56 -3.04 1.78 14.99
CA LYS A 56 -2.96 2.88 15.96
C LYS A 56 -1.57 3.51 15.98
N LEU A 57 -1.16 4.07 14.85
CA LEU A 57 0.04 4.87 14.72
C LEU A 57 -0.22 6.22 15.40
N LYS A 58 0.60 6.58 16.38
CA LYS A 58 0.55 7.92 16.96
C LYS A 58 1.23 8.88 15.99
N HIS A 59 0.48 9.88 15.52
CA HIS A 59 1.05 11.07 14.89
C HIS A 59 1.99 11.74 15.90
N GLU A 60 3.19 12.13 15.47
CA GLU A 60 4.04 13.02 16.25
C GLU A 60 3.41 14.42 16.31
N GLU A 61 2.36 14.55 17.12
CA GLU A 61 1.85 15.82 17.61
C GLU A 61 2.32 15.98 19.07
N SER A 62 3.52 16.50 19.26
CA SER A 62 3.87 17.30 20.45
C SER A 62 5.18 18.07 20.24
N GLY A 63 5.15 18.99 19.27
CA GLY A 63 6.09 20.12 19.25
C GLY A 63 5.44 21.44 19.69
N MET A 64 4.14 21.41 20.05
CA MET A 64 3.35 22.63 20.24
C MET A 64 2.70 22.78 21.60
N ASP A 65 2.95 21.84 22.50
CA ASP A 65 2.86 22.07 23.94
C ASP A 65 3.94 21.24 24.61
N GLY A 66 4.56 21.77 25.67
CA GLY A 66 5.58 21.11 26.47
C GLY A 66 5.08 19.88 27.25
N GLU A 67 4.08 19.18 26.74
CA GLU A 67 3.60 17.92 27.29
C GLU A 67 4.58 16.81 26.93
N LYS A 68 5.42 16.49 27.91
CA LYS A 68 6.23 15.27 27.95
C LYS A 68 5.34 14.08 27.56
N ALA A 69 5.69 13.40 26.48
CA ALA A 69 5.04 12.14 26.10
C ALA A 69 5.02 11.21 27.31
N LEU A 70 3.82 10.74 27.71
CA LEU A 70 3.67 9.90 28.89
C LEU A 70 4.60 8.66 28.79
N PRO A 71 5.46 8.39 29.79
CA PRO A 71 6.48 7.33 29.71
C PRO A 71 5.93 5.95 29.34
N THR A 72 4.72 5.62 29.79
CA THR A 72 4.04 4.34 29.54
C THR A 72 3.76 4.11 28.04
N PHE A 73 3.45 5.16 27.28
CA PHE A 73 3.12 5.04 25.86
C PHE A 73 4.36 4.87 24.99
N ALA A 74 5.47 5.54 25.34
CA ALA A 74 6.75 5.32 24.67
C ALA A 74 7.23 3.87 24.86
N SER A 75 7.04 3.31 26.06
CA SER A 75 7.36 1.91 26.35
C SER A 75 6.53 0.92 25.53
N GLN A 76 5.23 1.16 25.35
CA GLN A 76 4.36 0.28 24.55
C GLN A 76 4.67 0.32 23.05
N ARG A 77 4.98 1.50 22.50
CA ARG A 77 5.41 1.64 21.10
C ARG A 77 6.69 0.85 20.82
N ASN A 78 7.65 0.92 21.74
CA ASN A 78 8.90 0.17 21.63
C ASN A 78 8.67 -1.36 21.66
N ASP A 79 7.72 -1.85 22.46
CA ASP A 79 7.37 -3.28 22.49
C ASP A 79 6.71 -3.75 21.17
N ILE A 80 5.73 -3.00 20.65
CA ILE A 80 5.07 -3.34 19.37
C ILE A 80 6.09 -3.34 18.23
N GLN A 81 6.94 -2.32 18.15
CA GLN A 81 7.97 -2.23 17.12
C GLN A 81 8.93 -3.41 17.19
N GLN A 82 9.40 -3.80 18.38
CA GLN A 82 10.27 -4.97 18.57
C GLN A 82 9.60 -6.27 18.11
N LYS A 83 8.29 -6.42 18.37
CA LYS A 83 7.51 -7.57 17.87
C LYS A 83 7.42 -7.56 16.34
N CYS A 84 7.14 -6.41 15.72
CA CYS A 84 7.09 -6.28 14.26
C CYS A 84 8.44 -6.60 13.59
N VAL A 85 9.56 -6.16 14.17
CA VAL A 85 10.92 -6.48 13.70
C VAL A 85 11.16 -8.00 13.68
N LYS A 86 10.73 -8.71 14.71
CA LYS A 86 10.86 -10.19 14.77
C LYS A 86 9.88 -10.91 13.84
N LEU A 87 8.72 -10.32 13.59
CA LEU A 87 7.62 -10.96 12.85
C LEU A 87 7.78 -10.87 11.33
N LEU A 88 8.28 -9.74 10.83
CA LEU A 88 8.40 -9.51 9.39
C LEU A 88 9.26 -10.54 8.64
N PRO A 89 10.40 -11.05 9.16
CA PRO A 89 11.15 -12.13 8.52
C PRO A 89 10.31 -13.41 8.40
N VAL A 90 9.62 -13.79 9.47
CA VAL A 90 8.72 -14.95 9.50
C VAL A 90 7.59 -14.78 8.49
N MET A 91 6.97 -13.60 8.44
CA MET A 91 5.93 -13.27 7.46
C MET A 91 6.45 -13.33 6.02
N THR A 92 7.69 -12.91 5.79
CA THR A 92 8.33 -12.98 4.47
C THR A 92 8.55 -14.44 4.04
N GLU A 93 8.83 -15.34 4.96
CA GLU A 93 8.90 -16.78 4.68
C GLU A 93 7.50 -17.37 4.45
N GLN A 94 6.52 -16.99 5.27
CA GLN A 94 5.13 -17.45 5.11
C GLN A 94 4.48 -16.97 3.80
N LEU A 95 4.90 -15.81 3.27
CA LEU A 95 4.44 -15.31 1.98
C LEU A 95 4.71 -16.32 0.85
N GLN A 96 5.81 -17.07 0.92
CA GLN A 96 6.18 -18.08 -0.08
C GLN A 96 5.21 -19.26 -0.12
N TRP A 97 4.40 -19.45 0.93
CA TRP A 97 3.41 -20.53 1.03
C TRP A 97 2.01 -20.10 0.60
N MET A 98 1.79 -18.82 0.30
CA MET A 98 0.49 -18.29 -0.10
C MET A 98 -0.15 -18.96 -1.33
N PRO A 99 0.59 -19.48 -2.33
CA PRO A 99 -0.02 -20.25 -3.42
C PRO A 99 -0.72 -21.55 -2.98
N PHE A 100 -0.43 -22.03 -1.76
CA PHE A 100 -0.98 -23.28 -1.22
C PHE A 100 -2.12 -23.07 -0.22
N VAL A 101 -2.36 -21.84 0.23
CA VAL A 101 -3.43 -21.51 1.19
C VAL A 101 -4.64 -20.90 0.47
N ASN A 102 -5.77 -20.83 1.17
CA ASN A 102 -6.99 -20.24 0.64
C ASN A 102 -6.76 -18.75 0.31
N ALA A 103 -7.20 -18.29 -0.87
CA ALA A 103 -7.08 -16.91 -1.31
C ALA A 103 -7.76 -15.90 -0.37
N LYS A 104 -8.78 -16.34 0.41
CA LYS A 104 -9.41 -15.52 1.45
C LYS A 104 -8.43 -15.04 2.53
N LEU A 105 -7.33 -15.75 2.73
CA LEU A 105 -6.29 -15.38 3.71
C LEU A 105 -5.34 -14.30 3.18
N HIS A 106 -5.24 -14.13 1.85
CA HIS A 106 -4.21 -13.28 1.24
C HIS A 106 -4.34 -11.83 1.67
N GLU A 107 -5.56 -11.28 1.68
CA GLU A 107 -5.80 -9.89 2.09
C GLU A 107 -5.51 -9.64 3.57
N PRO A 108 -6.08 -10.38 4.54
CA PRO A 108 -5.74 -10.26 5.96
C PRO A 108 -4.23 -10.38 6.23
N PHE A 109 -3.57 -11.31 5.54
CA PHE A 109 -2.12 -11.51 5.67
C PHE A 109 -1.31 -10.32 5.15
N VAL A 110 -1.65 -9.81 3.97
CA VAL A 110 -0.97 -8.65 3.38
C VAL A 110 -1.28 -7.36 4.17
N LYS A 111 -2.50 -7.19 4.66
CA LYS A 111 -2.90 -6.10 5.57
C LYS A 111 -2.07 -6.11 6.85
N PHE A 112 -1.90 -7.29 7.43
CA PHE A 112 -1.09 -7.47 8.64
C PHE A 112 0.40 -7.16 8.39
N ILE A 113 0.95 -7.58 7.25
CA ILE A 113 2.30 -7.20 6.82
C ILE A 113 2.41 -5.67 6.69
N TYR A 114 1.48 -5.04 5.99
CA TYR A 114 1.49 -3.60 5.78
C TYR A 114 1.52 -2.83 7.10
N TRP A 115 0.64 -3.16 8.03
CA TRP A 115 0.62 -2.48 9.32
C TRP A 115 1.84 -2.79 10.18
N SER A 116 2.39 -4.01 10.11
CA SER A 116 3.67 -4.34 10.75
C SER A 116 4.83 -3.50 10.20
N LEU A 117 4.86 -3.26 8.89
CA LEU A 117 5.84 -2.37 8.27
C LEU A 117 5.65 -0.93 8.73
N ARG A 118 4.40 -0.47 8.87
CA ARG A 118 4.06 0.88 9.32
C ARG A 118 4.52 1.19 10.75
N GLN A 119 4.68 0.16 11.59
CA GLN A 119 5.26 0.29 12.93
C GLN A 119 6.79 0.47 12.93
N LEU A 120 7.45 0.23 11.79
CA LEU A 120 8.88 0.53 11.66
C LEU A 120 9.07 2.02 11.39
N ASP A 121 9.52 2.75 12.42
CA ASP A 121 10.01 4.12 12.26
C ASP A 121 11.21 4.13 11.31
N ALA A 122 11.38 5.23 10.55
CA ALA A 122 12.49 5.45 9.62
C ALA A 122 13.87 5.64 10.32
N GLY A 123 14.04 5.07 11.52
CA GLY A 123 15.27 5.07 12.32
C GLY A 123 16.08 3.77 12.19
N THR A 124 17.06 3.60 13.07
CA THR A 124 18.14 2.59 13.05
C THR A 124 17.70 1.12 12.89
N GLN A 125 16.44 0.78 13.16
CA GLN A 125 15.94 -0.60 12.97
C GLN A 125 15.62 -0.92 11.51
N HIS A 126 15.22 0.09 10.72
CA HIS A 126 14.92 -0.07 9.30
C HIS A 126 16.19 -0.44 8.51
N SER A 127 17.37 0.08 8.91
CA SER A 127 18.65 -0.25 8.27
C SER A 127 19.05 -1.71 8.45
N THR A 128 18.77 -2.31 9.61
CA THR A 128 19.16 -3.70 9.92
C THR A 128 18.34 -4.72 9.13
N MET A 129 17.13 -4.35 8.67
CA MET A 129 16.23 -5.25 7.94
C MET A 129 16.15 -4.98 6.43
N THR A 130 17.03 -4.12 5.89
CA THR A 130 16.94 -3.65 4.50
C THR A 130 16.80 -4.78 3.47
N SER A 131 17.56 -5.87 3.61
CA SER A 131 17.50 -7.02 2.69
C SER A 131 16.17 -7.77 2.79
N THR A 132 15.68 -8.03 4.01
CA THR A 132 14.38 -8.68 4.27
C THR A 132 13.24 -7.86 3.70
N LEU A 133 13.23 -6.55 3.97
CA LEU A 133 12.19 -5.65 3.48
C LEU A 133 12.20 -5.58 1.95
N ARG A 134 13.38 -5.44 1.34
CA ARG A 134 13.50 -5.45 -0.13
C ARG A 134 12.98 -6.76 -0.73
N ARG A 135 13.36 -7.92 -0.16
CA ARG A 135 12.87 -9.24 -0.62
C ARG A 135 11.34 -9.32 -0.52
N LEU A 136 10.79 -8.92 0.62
CA LEU A 136 9.35 -8.88 0.85
C LEU A 136 8.63 -8.03 -0.20
N GLY A 137 9.13 -6.82 -0.47
CA GLY A 137 8.58 -5.94 -1.49
C GLY A 137 8.63 -6.53 -2.90
N GLU A 138 9.76 -7.15 -3.26
CA GLU A 138 9.93 -7.82 -4.55
C GLU A 138 9.00 -9.03 -4.72
N ASP A 139 8.82 -9.84 -3.67
CA ASP A 139 7.91 -10.98 -3.66
C ASP A 139 6.44 -10.55 -3.78
N ILE A 140 6.04 -9.48 -3.07
CA ILE A 140 4.69 -8.88 -3.18
C ILE A 140 4.45 -8.33 -4.59
N PHE A 141 5.45 -7.66 -5.17
CA PHE A 141 5.35 -7.07 -6.51
C PHE A 141 5.24 -8.14 -7.62
N LYS A 142 6.13 -9.12 -7.61
CA LYS A 142 6.19 -10.17 -8.64
C LYS A 142 5.09 -11.22 -8.47
N GLY A 143 4.60 -11.40 -7.25
CA GLY A 143 3.82 -12.56 -6.85
C GLY A 143 4.72 -13.76 -6.56
N VAL A 144 4.17 -14.73 -5.83
CA VAL A 144 4.86 -15.97 -5.47
C VAL A 144 4.38 -17.08 -6.38
N VAL A 145 5.30 -17.77 -7.03
CA VAL A 145 5.04 -18.92 -7.89
C VAL A 145 5.58 -20.16 -7.21
N THR A 146 4.85 -21.28 -7.29
CA THR A 146 5.41 -22.58 -6.92
C THR A 146 6.59 -22.90 -7.84
N LYS A 147 7.82 -22.76 -7.34
CA LYS A 147 8.95 -23.45 -7.95
C LYS A 147 8.65 -24.94 -7.78
N GLY A 148 8.46 -25.65 -8.89
CA GLY A 148 8.38 -27.10 -8.86
C GLY A 148 9.59 -27.61 -8.09
N LEU A 149 9.37 -28.46 -7.11
CA LEU A 149 10.44 -29.20 -6.45
C LEU A 149 11.10 -30.03 -7.57
N GLN A 150 12.17 -29.51 -8.17
CA GLN A 150 13.06 -30.35 -8.97
C GLN A 150 13.85 -31.19 -7.96
N ASP A 151 13.22 -32.25 -7.49
CA ASP A 151 13.94 -33.44 -7.07
C ASP A 151 13.49 -34.58 -7.98
N ASN A 152 14.49 -35.28 -8.48
CA ASN A 152 14.44 -36.26 -9.55
C ASN A 152 13.32 -37.30 -9.38
N SER A 153 12.27 -37.23 -10.20
CA SER A 153 11.57 -38.43 -10.67
C SER A 153 10.78 -38.12 -11.95
N PHE A 154 11.30 -38.61 -13.08
CA PHE A 154 10.51 -38.78 -14.29
C PHE A 154 9.40 -39.81 -13.99
N GLU A 155 8.14 -39.39 -14.10
CA GLU A 155 7.13 -39.98 -14.99
C GLU A 155 5.70 -39.56 -14.56
N HIS A 156 4.96 -39.04 -15.54
CA HIS A 156 3.53 -38.75 -15.51
C HIS A 156 3.02 -37.70 -14.50
N SER A 157 3.20 -36.43 -14.85
CA SER A 157 2.38 -35.33 -14.32
C SER A 157 1.59 -34.69 -15.46
N VAL A 158 0.27 -34.80 -15.43
CA VAL A 158 -0.63 -33.88 -16.13
C VAL A 158 -0.16 -32.47 -15.78
N GLU A 159 0.01 -31.62 -16.79
CA GLU A 159 0.58 -30.28 -16.70
C GLU A 159 -0.25 -29.39 -15.75
N SER A 160 -0.02 -29.51 -14.44
CA SER A 160 -0.68 -28.69 -13.44
C SER A 160 -0.04 -27.32 -13.52
N LYS A 161 -0.76 -26.33 -14.07
CA LYS A 161 -0.30 -24.94 -14.11
C LYS A 161 0.30 -24.54 -12.75
N PRO A 162 1.47 -23.89 -12.72
CA PRO A 162 2.10 -23.48 -11.48
C PRO A 162 1.12 -22.62 -10.69
N LYS A 163 0.86 -22.98 -9.43
CA LYS A 163 0.00 -22.18 -8.57
C LYS A 163 0.74 -20.88 -8.27
N THR A 164 0.08 -19.76 -8.54
CA THR A 164 0.66 -18.43 -8.34
C THR A 164 -0.25 -17.64 -7.41
N ALA A 165 0.33 -17.03 -6.39
CA ALA A 165 -0.34 -16.01 -5.59
C ALA A 165 0.07 -14.64 -6.12
N ALA A 166 -0.89 -13.93 -6.71
CA ALA A 166 -0.70 -12.57 -7.21
C ALA A 166 -1.24 -11.56 -6.19
N PHE A 167 -0.40 -10.60 -5.80
CA PHE A 167 -0.76 -9.59 -4.80
C PHE A 167 -0.86 -8.20 -5.46
N PHE A 168 0.26 -7.65 -5.93
CA PHE A 168 0.30 -6.36 -6.63
C PHE A 168 -0.54 -6.34 -7.92
N LYS A 169 -0.62 -7.46 -8.64
CA LYS A 169 -1.44 -7.59 -9.86
C LYS A 169 -2.81 -8.23 -9.59
N SER A 170 -3.27 -8.25 -8.34
CA SER A 170 -4.56 -8.83 -7.99
C SER A 170 -5.72 -8.04 -8.60
N SER A 171 -6.82 -8.75 -8.89
CA SER A 171 -8.10 -8.14 -9.24
C SER A 171 -8.86 -7.63 -8.01
N SER A 172 -8.51 -8.09 -6.80
CA SER A 172 -9.03 -7.51 -5.55
C SER A 172 -8.37 -6.15 -5.31
N LEU A 173 -9.18 -5.09 -5.31
CA LEU A 173 -8.72 -3.73 -5.11
C LEU A 173 -8.07 -3.55 -3.73
N PRO A 174 -8.65 -3.98 -2.59
CA PRO A 174 -7.99 -3.89 -1.28
C PRO A 174 -6.61 -4.58 -1.24
N LEU A 175 -6.52 -5.80 -1.78
CA LEU A 175 -5.27 -6.56 -1.82
C LEU A 175 -4.21 -5.88 -2.70
N ARG A 176 -4.59 -5.42 -3.89
CA ARG A 176 -3.70 -4.66 -4.78
C ARG A 176 -3.24 -3.37 -4.11
N PHE A 177 -4.15 -2.63 -3.50
CA PHE A 177 -3.86 -1.35 -2.86
C PHE A 177 -2.86 -1.48 -1.71
N LEU A 178 -3.08 -2.44 -0.80
CA LEU A 178 -2.14 -2.74 0.28
C LEU A 178 -0.77 -3.18 -0.27
N SER A 179 -0.77 -4.04 -1.30
CA SER A 179 0.46 -4.49 -1.96
C SER A 179 1.25 -3.32 -2.55
N THR A 180 0.56 -2.38 -3.19
CA THR A 180 1.14 -1.14 -3.74
C THR A 180 1.82 -0.32 -2.64
N LEU A 181 1.17 -0.12 -1.48
CA LEU A 181 1.76 0.62 -0.37
C LEU A 181 2.96 -0.11 0.26
N ILE A 182 2.94 -1.45 0.31
CA ILE A 182 4.09 -2.24 0.76
C ILE A 182 5.28 -2.04 -0.18
N VAL A 183 5.06 -2.13 -1.50
CA VAL A 183 6.11 -1.91 -2.51
C VAL A 183 6.72 -0.51 -2.35
N LEU A 184 5.88 0.53 -2.25
CA LEU A 184 6.33 1.90 -2.02
C LEU A 184 7.17 2.05 -0.74
N LYS A 185 6.90 1.26 0.30
CA LYS A 185 7.61 1.36 1.58
C LYS A 185 8.89 0.53 1.65
N THR A 186 9.06 -0.47 0.77
CA THR A 186 10.10 -1.49 0.92
C THR A 186 11.09 -1.56 -0.25
N VAL A 187 10.69 -1.12 -1.44
CA VAL A 187 11.50 -1.18 -2.66
C VAL A 187 12.14 0.17 -2.94
N THR A 188 13.35 0.16 -3.54
CA THR A 188 14.09 1.36 -3.94
C THR A 188 14.31 1.47 -5.45
N GLN A 189 14.02 0.42 -6.22
CA GLN A 189 14.16 0.38 -7.67
C GLN A 189 13.13 1.32 -8.33
N ALA A 190 13.60 2.26 -9.15
CA ALA A 190 12.79 3.36 -9.65
C ALA A 190 11.67 2.91 -10.61
N ASP A 191 11.91 1.86 -11.41
CA ASP A 191 10.95 1.26 -12.34
C ASP A 191 9.79 0.56 -11.60
N LEU A 192 10.08 -0.12 -10.49
CA LEU A 192 9.07 -0.76 -9.64
C LEU A 192 8.25 0.29 -8.88
N LEU A 193 8.91 1.33 -8.36
CA LEU A 193 8.24 2.44 -7.69
C LEU A 193 7.34 3.23 -8.64
N ALA A 194 7.78 3.46 -9.88
CA ALA A 194 6.95 4.11 -10.91
C ALA A 194 5.67 3.30 -11.17
N GLN A 195 5.80 1.98 -11.39
CA GLN A 195 4.63 1.10 -11.57
C GLN A 195 3.71 1.08 -10.36
N ALA A 196 4.26 1.13 -9.14
CA ALA A 196 3.47 1.21 -7.92
C ALA A 196 2.67 2.52 -7.86
N PHE A 197 3.28 3.66 -8.19
CA PHE A 197 2.55 4.92 -8.27
C PHE A 197 1.51 4.94 -9.40
N ASP A 198 1.79 4.34 -10.55
CA ASP A 198 0.80 4.22 -11.63
C ASP A 198 -0.43 3.43 -11.16
N SER A 199 -0.21 2.29 -10.48
CA SER A 199 -1.29 1.50 -9.88
C SER A 199 -2.06 2.30 -8.84
N LEU A 200 -1.36 3.04 -7.96
CA LEU A 200 -1.99 3.87 -6.94
C LEU A 200 -2.86 4.96 -7.57
N CYS A 201 -2.32 5.71 -8.54
CA CYS A 201 -3.05 6.74 -9.27
C CYS A 201 -4.30 6.19 -9.97
N LEU A 202 -4.23 4.97 -10.54
CA LEU A 202 -5.39 4.32 -11.15
C LEU A 202 -6.46 4.00 -10.11
N ASP A 203 -6.07 3.40 -8.98
CA ASP A 203 -7.01 3.02 -7.91
C ASP A 203 -7.67 4.24 -7.27
N LEU A 204 -6.94 5.35 -7.10
CA LEU A 204 -7.44 6.60 -6.51
C LEU A 204 -8.46 7.37 -7.36
N LYS A 205 -8.66 6.97 -8.62
CA LYS A 205 -9.77 7.51 -9.44
C LYS A 205 -11.13 7.05 -8.94
N ALA A 206 -11.20 5.90 -8.28
CA ALA A 206 -12.41 5.36 -7.70
C ALA A 206 -12.57 5.77 -6.23
N ASP A 207 -13.81 5.99 -5.82
CA ASP A 207 -14.15 6.35 -4.44
C ASP A 207 -13.74 5.27 -3.42
N GLU A 208 -13.79 4.00 -3.80
CA GLU A 208 -13.30 2.88 -2.97
C GLU A 208 -11.78 2.96 -2.72
N GLY A 209 -11.00 3.32 -3.75
CA GLY A 209 -9.56 3.53 -3.61
C GLY A 209 -9.23 4.73 -2.72
N LYS A 210 -10.00 5.82 -2.83
CA LYS A 210 -9.87 6.98 -1.93
C LYS A 210 -10.19 6.62 -0.47
N ASN A 211 -11.20 5.78 -0.24
CA ASN A 211 -11.52 5.27 1.08
C ASN A 211 -10.33 4.47 1.66
N LEU A 212 -9.81 3.51 0.90
CA LEU A 212 -8.65 2.71 1.31
C LEU A 212 -7.40 3.55 1.55
N PHE A 213 -7.19 4.61 0.77
CA PHE A 213 -6.08 5.55 0.99
C PHE A 213 -6.11 6.15 2.40
N LEU A 214 -7.30 6.51 2.88
CA LEU A 214 -7.51 7.08 4.22
C LEU A 214 -7.43 6.00 5.30
N GLU A 215 -8.11 4.86 5.11
CA GLU A 215 -8.10 3.73 6.06
C GLU A 215 -6.68 3.19 6.27
N CYS A 216 -5.90 3.05 5.19
CA CYS A 216 -4.51 2.64 5.25
C CYS A 216 -3.57 3.76 5.70
N GLN A 217 -4.07 4.97 5.98
CA GLN A 217 -3.28 6.15 6.34
C GLN A 217 -2.13 6.40 5.36
N ALA A 218 -2.37 6.37 4.04
CA ALA A 218 -1.32 6.28 3.03
C ALA A 218 -0.46 7.56 2.87
N VAL A 219 -0.90 8.72 3.38
CA VAL A 219 -0.21 10.01 3.23
C VAL A 219 1.29 9.94 3.58
N PRO A 220 1.73 9.45 4.76
CA PRO A 220 3.15 9.37 5.11
C PRO A 220 3.97 8.46 4.17
N VAL A 221 3.34 7.42 3.60
CA VAL A 221 3.99 6.53 2.63
C VAL A 221 4.31 7.31 1.35
N VAL A 222 3.33 8.04 0.81
CA VAL A 222 3.51 8.86 -0.39
C VAL A 222 4.49 10.02 -0.15
N LEU A 223 4.39 10.70 1.01
CA LEU A 223 5.29 11.80 1.37
C LEU A 223 6.77 11.39 1.42
N SER A 224 7.07 10.13 1.76
CA SER A 224 8.45 9.62 1.79
C SER A 224 9.17 9.62 0.43
N HIS A 225 8.40 9.80 -0.66
CA HIS A 225 8.87 9.88 -2.04
C HIS A 225 8.87 11.29 -2.63
N LEU A 226 8.45 12.32 -1.87
CA LEU A 226 8.54 13.72 -2.30
C LEU A 226 9.98 14.25 -2.16
N LYS A 227 10.88 13.75 -3.01
CA LYS A 227 12.30 14.11 -3.03
C LYS A 227 12.71 14.73 -4.36
N VAL A 228 13.38 15.88 -4.32
CA VAL A 228 13.88 16.62 -5.50
C VAL A 228 14.86 15.78 -6.32
N SER A 229 15.58 14.86 -5.69
CA SER A 229 16.57 13.98 -6.33
C SER A 229 15.97 13.01 -7.35
N SER A 230 14.66 12.74 -7.32
CA SER A 230 13.98 11.77 -8.18
C SER A 230 12.77 12.39 -8.88
N LYS A 231 13.00 13.25 -9.87
CA LYS A 231 11.96 14.03 -10.56
C LYS A 231 10.76 13.20 -11.06
N GLY A 232 11.01 12.05 -11.68
CA GLY A 232 9.95 11.17 -12.19
C GLY A 232 9.02 10.68 -11.06
N LEU A 233 9.60 10.08 -10.02
CA LEU A 233 8.86 9.61 -8.85
C LEU A 233 8.19 10.74 -8.07
N LEU A 234 8.83 11.92 -8.02
CA LEU A 234 8.27 13.12 -7.39
C LEU A 234 6.96 13.54 -8.08
N SER A 235 6.92 13.57 -9.42
CA SER A 235 5.67 13.87 -10.13
C SER A 235 4.60 12.83 -9.82
N SER A 236 4.90 11.53 -9.92
CA SER A 236 3.93 10.47 -9.69
C SER A 236 3.36 10.47 -8.26
N ALA A 237 4.20 10.79 -7.26
CA ALA A 237 3.77 10.94 -5.87
C ALA A 237 2.81 12.14 -5.69
N ILE A 238 3.10 13.29 -6.31
CA ILE A 238 2.18 14.44 -6.27
C ILE A 238 0.88 14.13 -7.03
N ASP A 239 0.96 13.45 -8.17
CA ASP A 239 -0.22 13.04 -8.94
C ASP A 239 -1.13 12.14 -8.12
N SER A 240 -0.57 11.23 -7.32
CA SER A 240 -1.34 10.40 -6.37
C SER A 240 -2.08 11.26 -5.32
N LEU A 241 -1.39 12.24 -4.73
CA LEU A 241 -2.02 13.16 -3.77
C LEU A 241 -3.10 14.03 -4.44
N LEU A 242 -2.89 14.45 -5.69
CA LEU A 242 -3.87 15.23 -6.43
C LEU A 242 -5.15 14.46 -6.72
N GLN A 243 -5.10 13.15 -6.94
CA GLN A 243 -6.33 12.34 -7.09
C GLN A 243 -7.23 12.43 -5.85
N MET A 244 -6.65 12.58 -4.66
CA MET A 244 -7.40 12.79 -3.42
C MET A 244 -8.00 14.20 -3.30
N THR A 245 -7.55 15.15 -4.13
CA THR A 245 -8.07 16.54 -4.14
C THR A 245 -9.26 16.76 -5.06
N VAL A 246 -9.60 15.76 -5.89
CA VAL A 246 -10.79 15.77 -6.75
C VAL A 246 -12.04 15.80 -5.89
N GLU A 247 -13.00 16.67 -6.25
CA GLU A 247 -14.25 16.86 -5.51
C GLU A 247 -14.96 15.52 -5.28
N SER A 248 -15.10 15.15 -4.00
CA SER A 248 -15.70 13.91 -3.52
C SER A 248 -15.85 14.00 -2.00
N ARG A 249 -16.62 13.08 -1.39
CA ARG A 249 -16.79 13.02 0.07
C ARG A 249 -15.48 12.78 0.84
N PHE A 250 -14.42 12.32 0.17
CA PHE A 250 -13.12 12.02 0.75
C PHE A 250 -12.15 13.20 0.77
N LEU A 251 -12.48 14.30 0.07
CA LEU A 251 -11.62 15.48 0.00
C LEU A 251 -11.34 16.07 1.38
N GLN A 252 -12.39 16.31 2.19
CA GLN A 252 -12.22 16.93 3.51
C GLN A 252 -11.42 16.03 4.47
N PRO A 253 -11.75 14.73 4.63
CA PRO A 253 -10.91 13.81 5.41
C PRO A 253 -9.45 13.77 4.96
N PHE A 254 -9.20 13.82 3.65
CA PHE A 254 -7.83 13.87 3.12
C PHE A 254 -7.09 15.15 3.52
N LEU A 255 -7.75 16.31 3.42
CA LEU A 255 -7.16 17.59 3.84
C LEU A 255 -6.91 17.61 5.35
N GLU A 256 -7.78 17.02 6.16
CA GLU A 256 -7.57 16.85 7.60
C GLU A 256 -6.32 16.01 7.89
N VAL A 257 -6.14 14.87 7.21
CA VAL A 257 -4.92 14.05 7.36
C VAL A 257 -3.66 14.80 6.91
N CYS A 258 -3.75 15.63 5.86
CA CYS A 258 -2.64 16.46 5.40
C CYS A 258 -2.37 17.68 6.30
N SER A 259 -3.29 18.02 7.21
CA SER A 259 -3.17 19.14 8.15
C SER A 259 -2.22 18.82 9.32
N CYS A 260 -1.03 18.32 9.01
CA CYS A 260 -0.05 17.85 9.99
C CYS A 260 1.38 18.33 9.69
N SER A 261 2.23 18.34 10.72
CA SER A 261 3.63 18.79 10.63
C SER A 261 4.45 18.06 9.57
N LEU A 262 4.24 16.76 9.38
CA LEU A 262 4.98 15.96 8.41
C LEU A 262 4.76 16.47 6.98
N PHE A 263 3.50 16.76 6.62
CA PHE A 263 3.15 17.28 5.30
C PHE A 263 3.82 18.62 5.05
N PHE A 264 3.61 19.59 5.94
CA PHE A 264 4.14 20.94 5.79
C PHE A 264 5.67 21.00 5.82
N ARG A 265 6.32 20.19 6.67
CA ARG A 265 7.77 20.03 6.66
C ARG A 265 8.26 19.51 5.31
N THR A 266 7.59 18.51 4.75
CA THR A 266 7.93 17.93 3.44
C THR A 266 7.79 18.96 2.33
N CYS A 267 6.67 19.71 2.29
CA CYS A 267 6.49 20.81 1.33
C CYS A 267 7.56 21.89 1.48
N SER A 268 7.89 22.26 2.72
CA SER A 268 8.92 23.25 3.03
C SER A 268 10.30 22.82 2.52
N VAL A 269 10.67 21.54 2.67
CA VAL A 269 11.92 21.01 2.09
C VAL A 269 11.86 21.04 0.55
N LEU A 270 10.75 20.62 -0.03
CA LEU A 270 10.57 20.56 -1.49
C LEU A 270 10.67 21.95 -2.14
N LEU A 271 9.99 22.95 -1.55
CA LEU A 271 9.98 24.33 -2.04
C LEU A 271 11.35 25.03 -1.90
N ARG A 272 12.24 24.56 -1.01
CA ARG A 272 13.63 25.08 -0.90
C ARG A 272 14.52 24.53 -2.01
N GLY A 273 14.08 23.48 -2.71
CA GLY A 273 14.85 22.82 -3.75
C GLY A 273 15.19 23.79 -4.89
N PRO A 274 16.48 24.12 -5.11
CA PRO A 274 16.85 24.91 -6.27
C PRO A 274 16.50 24.08 -7.53
N LYS A 275 15.77 24.69 -8.48
CA LYS A 275 15.30 24.04 -9.73
C LYS A 275 14.15 23.03 -9.53
N LEU A 276 13.29 23.24 -8.54
CA LEU A 276 11.99 22.57 -8.53
C LEU A 276 11.27 22.86 -9.84
N ASP A 277 10.82 21.80 -10.50
CA ASP A 277 10.13 21.91 -11.79
C ASP A 277 8.82 22.69 -11.62
N LEU A 278 8.53 23.58 -12.57
CA LEU A 278 7.40 24.48 -12.49
C LEU A 278 6.06 23.73 -12.49
N HIS A 279 5.95 22.64 -13.26
CA HIS A 279 4.73 21.84 -13.31
C HIS A 279 4.49 21.11 -11.98
N ILE A 280 5.56 20.63 -11.35
CA ILE A 280 5.53 20.03 -10.01
C ILE A 280 5.07 21.07 -8.98
N LEU A 281 5.60 22.30 -9.07
CA LEU A 281 5.21 23.41 -8.20
C LEU A 281 3.74 23.80 -8.39
N GLU A 282 3.25 23.86 -9.62
CA GLU A 282 1.84 24.13 -9.92
C GLU A 282 0.94 23.08 -9.28
N LYS A 283 1.24 21.78 -9.47
CA LYS A 283 0.51 20.69 -8.83
C LYS A 283 0.51 20.78 -7.30
N LEU A 284 1.66 21.06 -6.70
CA LEU A 284 1.78 21.23 -5.25
C LEU A 284 0.96 22.44 -4.75
N SER A 285 0.95 23.53 -5.53
CA SER A 285 0.22 24.75 -5.19
C SER A 285 -1.29 24.53 -5.08
N ILE A 286 -1.87 23.58 -5.84
CA ILE A 286 -3.28 23.22 -5.75
C ILE A 286 -3.59 22.65 -4.35
N ILE A 287 -2.75 21.74 -3.86
CA ILE A 287 -2.95 21.11 -2.55
C ILE A 287 -2.77 22.13 -1.43
N LEU A 288 -1.71 22.95 -1.51
CA LEU A 288 -1.46 24.03 -0.55
C LEU A 288 -2.58 25.08 -0.54
N GLN A 289 -3.13 25.42 -1.71
CA GLN A 289 -4.27 26.33 -1.81
C GLN A 289 -5.49 25.77 -1.10
N LYS A 290 -5.82 24.49 -1.27
CA LYS A 290 -6.92 23.84 -0.55
C LYS A 290 -6.68 23.82 0.95
N LEU A 291 -5.47 23.47 1.40
CA LEU A 291 -5.10 23.48 2.82
C LEU A 291 -5.13 24.86 3.46
N SER A 292 -4.85 25.93 2.69
CA SER A 292 -4.88 27.31 3.19
C SER A 292 -6.27 27.80 3.58
N LYS A 293 -7.33 27.16 3.06
CA LYS A 293 -8.73 27.48 3.41
C LYS A 293 -9.09 27.02 4.82
N ILE A 294 -8.34 26.08 5.39
CA ILE A 294 -8.55 25.56 6.74
C ILE A 294 -7.85 26.51 7.73
N LYS A 295 -8.62 27.27 8.49
CA LYS A 295 -8.09 28.33 9.38
C LYS A 295 -7.04 27.83 10.37
N SER A 296 -7.21 26.62 10.92
CA SER A 296 -6.27 26.02 11.87
C SER A 296 -4.89 25.70 11.25
N ASN A 297 -4.78 25.63 9.92
CA ASN A 297 -3.52 25.35 9.24
C ASN A 297 -2.60 26.56 9.10
N LYS A 298 -3.10 27.79 9.34
CA LYS A 298 -2.27 29.00 9.25
C LYS A 298 -0.98 28.87 10.08
N LYS A 299 -1.08 28.30 11.29
CA LYS A 299 0.06 28.02 12.17
C LYS A 299 1.10 27.09 11.53
N LEU A 300 0.68 26.11 10.72
CA LEU A 300 1.58 25.17 10.04
C LEU A 300 2.28 25.84 8.84
N PHE A 301 1.56 26.69 8.09
CA PHE A 301 2.18 27.52 7.06
C PHE A 301 3.25 28.45 7.64
N GLU A 302 3.01 29.00 8.82
CA GLU A 302 3.94 29.86 9.56
C GLU A 302 5.13 29.08 10.11
N LEU A 303 4.87 28.01 10.88
CA LEU A 303 5.88 27.19 11.53
C LEU A 303 6.91 26.62 10.54
N PHE A 304 6.47 26.20 9.36
CA PHE A 304 7.35 25.64 8.32
C PHE A 304 7.74 26.66 7.25
N THR A 305 7.50 27.95 7.50
CA THR A 305 7.83 29.09 6.63
C THR A 305 7.34 28.95 5.18
N VAL A 306 6.33 28.10 4.94
CA VAL A 306 5.82 27.82 3.58
C VAL A 306 5.26 29.09 2.96
N HIS A 307 4.58 29.91 3.75
CA HIS A 307 4.00 31.18 3.29
C HIS A 307 5.05 32.14 2.70
N LEU A 308 6.20 32.33 3.34
CA LEU A 308 7.29 33.19 2.83
C LEU A 308 7.83 32.66 1.50
N MET A 309 7.95 31.35 1.38
CA MET A 309 8.44 30.71 0.16
C MET A 309 7.45 30.89 -0.99
N LEU A 310 6.16 30.76 -0.72
CA LEU A 310 5.12 31.03 -1.72
C LEU A 310 5.07 32.52 -2.12
N GLN A 311 5.33 33.45 -1.20
CA GLN A 311 5.46 34.89 -1.53
C GLN A 311 6.63 35.15 -2.49
N GLU A 312 7.80 34.56 -2.21
CA GLU A 312 8.96 34.75 -3.08
C GLU A 312 8.76 34.11 -4.46
N ILE A 313 8.13 32.94 -4.51
CA ILE A 313 7.72 32.29 -5.76
C ILE A 313 6.73 33.19 -6.52
N GLN A 314 5.71 33.74 -5.85
CA GLN A 314 4.72 34.61 -6.47
C GLN A 314 5.36 35.87 -7.06
N ARG A 315 6.38 36.44 -6.41
CA ARG A 315 7.13 37.62 -6.88
C ARG A 315 7.96 37.32 -8.13
N THR A 316 8.41 36.08 -8.30
CA THR A 316 9.36 35.68 -9.35
C THR A 316 8.72 34.89 -10.50
N THR A 317 7.47 34.45 -10.34
CA THR A 317 6.74 33.68 -11.37
C THR A 317 6.31 34.57 -12.53
N HIS A 318 6.53 34.11 -13.76
CA HIS A 318 6.09 34.82 -14.97
C HIS A 318 4.55 34.84 -15.07
N PRO A 319 3.92 35.98 -15.44
CA PRO A 319 2.46 36.09 -15.52
C PRO A 319 1.76 35.09 -16.44
N GLU A 320 2.45 34.54 -17.44
CA GLU A 320 1.92 33.50 -18.34
C GLU A 320 1.57 32.19 -17.63
N HIS A 321 2.14 31.94 -16.45
CA HIS A 321 1.79 30.80 -15.61
C HIS A 321 0.55 31.10 -14.76
N ALA A 322 -0.55 31.43 -15.44
CA ALA A 322 -1.77 31.94 -14.83
C ALA A 322 -2.33 31.02 -13.72
N PHE A 323 -2.33 29.70 -13.94
CA PHE A 323 -2.83 28.73 -12.94
C PHE A 323 -2.02 28.76 -11.65
N LEU A 324 -0.68 28.74 -11.75
CA LEU A 324 0.19 28.86 -10.60
C LEU A 324 -0.02 30.21 -9.89
N CYS A 325 -0.06 31.31 -10.63
CA CYS A 325 -0.32 32.64 -10.08
C CYS A 325 -1.65 32.71 -9.31
N ILE A 326 -2.72 32.13 -9.86
CA ILE A 326 -4.05 32.06 -9.20
C ILE A 326 -3.96 31.30 -7.89
N ASN A 327 -3.32 30.12 -7.88
CA ASN A 327 -3.19 29.30 -6.67
C ASN A 327 -2.36 30.00 -5.59
N LEU A 328 -1.25 30.63 -5.97
CA LEU A 328 -0.39 31.40 -5.06
C LEU A 328 -1.16 32.59 -4.46
N ASN A 329 -1.80 33.40 -5.29
CA ASN A 329 -2.59 34.54 -4.84
C ASN A 329 -3.72 34.13 -3.89
N SER A 330 -4.46 33.07 -4.24
CA SER A 330 -5.52 32.54 -3.38
C SER A 330 -4.98 32.03 -2.05
N THR A 331 -3.83 31.35 -2.07
CA THR A 331 -3.17 30.87 -0.83
C THR A 331 -2.77 32.04 0.06
N LEU A 332 -2.09 33.05 -0.48
CA LEU A 332 -1.63 34.21 0.28
C LEU A 332 -2.79 35.06 0.79
N PHE A 333 -3.88 35.15 0.03
CA PHE A 333 -5.13 35.78 0.47
C PHE A 333 -5.74 35.07 1.66
N ASN A 334 -5.90 33.74 1.60
CA ASN A 334 -6.47 32.95 2.70
C ASN A 334 -5.62 33.05 3.99
N LEU A 335 -4.31 33.24 3.85
CA LEU A 335 -3.40 33.44 4.98
C LEU A 335 -3.41 34.88 5.53
N GLY A 336 -4.06 35.82 4.84
CA GLY A 336 -4.13 37.23 5.20
C GLY A 336 -2.86 38.01 4.88
N LEU A 337 -2.07 37.54 3.90
CA LEU A 337 -0.75 38.11 3.55
C LEU A 337 -0.79 39.01 2.32
N THR A 338 -1.88 38.99 1.56
CA THR A 338 -2.17 40.04 0.57
C THR A 338 -3.05 41.09 1.22
N LYS A 339 -2.56 42.33 1.32
CA LYS A 339 -3.46 43.47 1.42
C LYS A 339 -4.28 43.49 0.14
N CYS A 340 -5.60 43.61 0.23
CA CYS A 340 -6.37 44.12 -0.90
C CYS A 340 -5.66 45.43 -1.31
N ASN A 341 -4.94 45.42 -2.43
CA ASN A 341 -4.86 46.63 -3.21
C ASN A 341 -6.29 46.82 -3.69
N SER A 342 -7.06 47.56 -2.90
CA SER A 342 -8.24 48.23 -3.39
C SER A 342 -7.85 48.80 -4.74
N LEU A 343 -8.56 48.39 -5.78
CA LEU A 343 -8.67 49.16 -7.01
C LEU A 343 -9.33 50.49 -6.62
N ALA A 344 -8.59 51.34 -5.90
CA ALA A 344 -8.73 52.78 -6.00
C ALA A 344 -8.11 53.12 -7.36
N ALA A 345 -8.85 52.77 -8.42
CA ALA A 345 -8.67 53.41 -9.69
C ALA A 345 -8.84 54.90 -9.40
N SER A 346 -7.72 55.60 -9.50
CA SER A 346 -7.62 57.03 -9.64
C SER A 346 -8.65 57.53 -10.65
N ALA A 347 -9.78 57.99 -10.15
CA ALA A 347 -10.60 59.00 -10.79
C ALA A 347 -10.48 60.24 -9.91
N ASN A 348 -9.47 61.06 -10.22
CA ASN A 348 -9.37 62.44 -9.76
C ASN A 348 -9.89 63.34 -10.91
N PRO A 349 -10.34 64.56 -10.57
CA PRO A 349 -11.72 65.04 -10.76
C PRO A 349 -12.12 65.45 -12.18
#